data_AF-A0A315XID9-F1
#
_entry.id   AF-A0A315XID9-F1
#
_cell.length_a   1.000
_cell.length_b   1.000
_cell.length_c   1.000
_cell.angle_alpha   90.00
_cell.angle_beta   90.00
_cell.angle_gamma   90.00
#
_symmetry.space_group_name_H-M   'P 1'
#
loop_
_entity.id
_entity.type
_entity.pdbx_description
1 polymer ?
#
loop_
_entity_poly.entity_id
_entity_poly.type
_entity_poly.pdbx_seq_one_letter_code
_entity_poly.pdbx_strand_id
1 'polypeptide(L)'
;MVIMDVIFFKDKKYSLKTLGLLTGQKDLDIEKIHNNILIIAEVVDEPDKLPYFLEDIKSLEIEDPEKFRFVLLRVQIDSQLHLNEDIEKYHKRLFVSQVIEKLIYGELLLEAGKDEEEDEED
;
A
#
# COMPACT_ATOMS: atom_id res chain seq x y z
N MET A 1 -14.06 3.17 25.79
CA MET A 1 -14.05 1.72 25.52
C MET A 1 -13.85 1.54 24.03
N VAL A 2 -12.62 1.30 23.60
CA VAL A 2 -12.30 1.02 22.19
C VAL A 2 -12.78 -0.40 21.94
N ILE A 3 -13.90 -0.54 21.22
CA ILE A 3 -14.12 -1.73 20.42
C ILE A 3 -13.78 -1.29 19.01
N MET A 4 -13.00 -2.12 18.31
CA MET A 4 -12.68 -2.09 16.89
C MET A 4 -11.44 -1.32 16.45
N ASP A 5 -10.58 -2.06 15.75
CA ASP A 5 -9.38 -1.66 14.99
C ASP A 5 -9.69 -0.71 13.80
N VAL A 6 -10.76 0.09 13.89
CA VAL A 6 -11.27 0.89 12.78
C VAL A 6 -11.69 2.28 13.26
N ILE A 7 -11.52 3.27 12.38
CA ILE A 7 -11.96 4.65 12.60
C ILE A 7 -12.85 5.11 11.44
N PHE A 8 -13.70 6.10 11.73
CA PHE A 8 -14.44 6.82 10.71
C PHE A 8 -13.82 8.20 10.52
N PHE A 9 -13.41 8.51 9.29
CA PHE A 9 -12.79 9.78 8.94
C PHE A 9 -13.27 10.18 7.53
N LYS A 10 -13.68 11.45 7.35
CA LYS A 10 -14.25 11.95 6.07
C LYS A 10 -15.31 11.01 5.46
N ASP A 11 -16.26 10.56 6.29
CA ASP A 11 -17.34 9.64 5.92
C ASP A 11 -16.91 8.24 5.42
N LYS A 12 -15.64 7.89 5.61
CA LYS A 12 -15.09 6.59 5.24
C LYS A 12 -14.56 5.84 6.45
N LYS A 13 -14.53 4.52 6.34
CA LYS A 13 -14.03 3.61 7.37
C LYS A 13 -12.60 3.19 7.02
N TYR A 14 -11.69 3.30 7.99
CA TYR A 14 -10.29 2.91 7.82
C TYR A 14 -9.85 1.93 8.90
N SER A 15 -9.06 0.93 8.54
CA SER A 15 -8.35 0.07 9.49
C SER A 15 -7.16 0.81 10.12
N LEU A 16 -7.11 0.86 11.45
CA LEU A 16 -5.97 1.40 12.20
C LEU A 16 -4.70 0.59 11.93
N LYS A 17 -4.82 -0.74 11.78
CA LYS A 17 -3.69 -1.60 11.42
C LYS A 17 -3.12 -1.20 10.06
N THR A 18 -3.99 -0.96 9.07
CA THR A 18 -3.57 -0.58 7.72
C THR A 18 -2.97 0.82 7.71
N LEU A 19 -3.57 1.81 8.38
CA LEU A 19 -2.99 3.15 8.50
C LEU A 19 -1.64 3.13 9.21
N GLY A 20 -1.49 2.34 10.28
CA GLY A 20 -0.23 2.14 10.99
C GLY A 20 0.84 1.53 10.09
N LEU A 21 0.46 0.51 9.32
CA LEU A 21 1.34 -0.11 8.35
C LEU A 21 1.81 0.88 7.28
N LEU A 22 0.88 1.61 6.64
CA LEU A 22 1.18 2.52 5.53
C LEU A 22 2.08 3.68 5.97
N THR A 23 1.82 4.24 7.15
CA THR A 23 2.60 5.33 7.72
C THR A 23 3.90 4.87 8.37
N GLY A 24 4.01 3.57 8.71
CA GLY A 24 5.10 3.03 9.53
C GLY A 24 5.08 3.51 10.99
N GLN A 25 3.93 3.98 11.47
CA GLN A 25 3.77 4.55 12.81
C GLN A 25 2.88 3.67 13.69
N LYS A 26 3.26 3.52 14.96
CA LYS A 26 2.45 2.82 15.97
C LYS A 26 1.43 3.74 16.63
N ASP A 27 1.82 5.00 16.88
CA ASP A 27 0.96 6.04 17.44
C ASP A 27 0.53 6.98 16.32
N LEU A 28 -0.74 6.85 15.89
CA LEU A 28 -1.27 7.55 14.73
C LEU A 28 -1.93 8.88 15.12
N ASP A 29 -1.51 9.95 14.45
CA ASP A 29 -2.25 11.23 14.43
C ASP A 29 -3.04 11.32 13.12
N ILE A 30 -4.29 10.88 13.15
CA ILE A 30 -5.15 10.69 11.97
C ILE A 30 -5.30 11.98 11.15
N GLU A 31 -5.38 13.12 11.82
CA GLU A 31 -5.56 14.44 11.18
C GLU A 31 -4.34 14.86 10.34
N LYS A 32 -3.17 14.23 10.57
CA LYS A 32 -1.94 14.48 9.81
C LYS A 32 -1.70 13.48 8.67
N ILE A 33 -2.58 12.49 8.50
CA ILE A 33 -2.42 11.51 7.43
C ILE A 33 -2.82 12.17 6.10
N HIS A 34 -1.86 12.21 5.17
CA HIS A 34 -2.07 12.77 3.84
C HIS A 34 -3.12 11.99 3.05
N ASN A 35 -3.86 12.69 2.19
CA ASN A 35 -4.97 12.11 1.41
C ASN A 35 -4.51 10.95 0.50
N ASN A 36 -3.29 11.03 -0.03
CA ASN A 36 -2.71 9.96 -0.82
C ASN A 36 -2.62 8.64 -0.03
N ILE A 37 -2.20 8.67 1.24
CA ILE A 37 -2.19 7.50 2.13
C ILE A 37 -3.60 6.97 2.39
N LEU A 38 -4.58 7.85 2.56
CA LEU A 38 -5.97 7.45 2.78
C LEU A 38 -6.53 6.71 1.56
N ILE A 39 -6.24 7.19 0.34
CA ILE A 39 -6.64 6.50 -0.90
C ILE A 39 -6.00 5.11 -0.98
N ILE A 40 -4.70 4.99 -0.66
CA ILE A 40 -4.04 3.67 -0.63
C ILE A 40 -4.65 2.76 0.44
N ALA A 41 -5.01 3.30 1.61
CA ALA A 41 -5.64 2.51 2.67
C ALA A 41 -6.95 1.87 2.22
N GLU A 42 -7.77 2.58 1.46
CA GLU A 42 -9.06 2.05 0.96
C GLU A 42 -8.88 0.84 0.05
N VAL A 43 -7.94 0.91 -0.89
CA VAL A 43 -7.69 -0.19 -1.82
C VAL A 43 -6.90 -1.34 -1.18
N VAL A 44 -6.14 -1.09 -0.11
CA VAL A 44 -5.47 -2.15 0.66
C VAL A 44 -6.44 -2.88 1.59
N ASP A 45 -7.39 -2.15 2.20
CA ASP A 45 -8.45 -2.73 3.02
C ASP A 45 -9.50 -3.47 2.18
N GLU A 46 -9.80 -2.97 0.98
CA GLU A 46 -10.74 -3.57 0.03
C GLU A 46 -10.12 -3.67 -1.38
N PRO A 47 -9.29 -4.71 -1.64
CA PRO A 47 -8.57 -4.90 -2.91
C PRO A 47 -9.42 -4.84 -4.18
N ASP A 48 -10.67 -5.28 -4.12
CA ASP A 48 -11.59 -5.30 -5.26
C ASP A 48 -11.98 -3.88 -5.73
N LYS A 49 -11.68 -2.84 -4.93
CA LYS A 49 -11.89 -1.44 -5.32
C LYS A 49 -10.84 -0.90 -6.28
N LEU A 50 -9.65 -1.52 -6.37
CA LEU A 50 -8.53 -1.00 -7.17
C LEU A 50 -8.92 -0.55 -8.59
N PRO A 51 -9.72 -1.29 -9.38
CA PRO A 51 -10.08 -0.87 -10.74
C PRO A 51 -10.78 0.50 -10.81
N TYR A 52 -11.54 0.86 -9.77
CA TYR A 52 -12.27 2.13 -9.70
C TYR A 52 -11.39 3.30 -9.25
N PHE A 53 -10.23 3.01 -8.67
CA PHE A 53 -9.30 4.01 -8.13
C PHE A 53 -8.09 4.26 -9.04
N LEU A 54 -7.99 3.61 -10.21
CA LEU A 54 -6.81 3.74 -11.08
C LEU A 54 -6.52 5.18 -11.48
N GLU A 55 -7.56 5.95 -11.84
CA GLU A 55 -7.42 7.38 -12.19
C GLU A 55 -7.01 8.21 -10.97
N ASP A 56 -7.69 8.04 -9.84
CA ASP A 56 -7.37 8.73 -8.58
C ASP A 56 -5.92 8.47 -8.13
N ILE A 57 -5.47 7.22 -8.26
CA ILE A 57 -4.11 6.80 -7.91
C ILE A 57 -3.10 7.40 -8.87
N LYS A 58 -3.40 7.44 -10.18
CA LYS A 58 -2.49 8.03 -11.17
C LYS A 58 -2.37 9.55 -11.02
N SER A 59 -3.40 10.20 -10.49
CA SER A 59 -3.45 11.64 -10.23
C SER A 59 -3.05 12.02 -8.80
N LEU A 60 -2.49 11.11 -8.00
CA LEU A 60 -2.05 11.44 -6.65
C LEU A 60 -0.98 12.53 -6.63
N GLU A 61 -1.21 13.55 -5.81
CA GLU A 61 -0.18 14.50 -5.44
C GLU A 61 0.76 13.83 -4.42
N ILE A 62 2.01 13.60 -4.84
CA ILE A 62 3.04 12.95 -4.04
C ILE A 62 4.21 13.93 -3.90
N GLU A 63 4.36 14.52 -2.71
CA GLU A 63 5.43 15.49 -2.42
C GLU A 63 6.82 14.84 -2.45
N ASP A 64 6.94 13.62 -1.94
CA ASP A 64 8.17 12.85 -1.86
C ASP A 64 7.94 11.44 -2.44
N PRO A 65 8.23 11.24 -3.74
CA PRO A 65 8.01 9.97 -4.42
C PRO A 65 8.78 8.81 -3.81
N GLU A 66 10.02 8.99 -3.39
CA GLU A 66 10.83 7.92 -2.79
C GLU A 66 10.24 7.49 -1.44
N LYS A 67 9.89 8.46 -0.60
CA LYS A 67 9.24 8.17 0.69
C LYS A 67 7.87 7.52 0.50
N PHE A 68 7.11 7.94 -0.51
CA PHE A 68 5.82 7.33 -0.81
C PHE A 68 5.98 5.89 -1.32
N ARG A 69 7.05 5.54 -2.02
CA ARG A 69 7.31 4.17 -2.47
C ARG A 69 7.37 3.19 -1.31
N PHE A 70 7.93 3.61 -0.17
CA PHE A 70 7.94 2.80 1.06
C PHE A 70 6.55 2.50 1.64
N VAL A 71 5.53 3.31 1.33
CA VAL A 71 4.14 3.03 1.73
C VAL A 71 3.68 1.71 1.11
N LEU A 72 3.95 1.53 -0.18
CA LEU A 72 3.60 0.35 -0.95
C LEU A 72 4.49 -0.84 -0.56
N LEU A 73 5.79 -0.60 -0.39
CA LEU A 73 6.75 -1.62 0.04
C LEU A 73 6.35 -2.27 1.38
N ARG A 74 5.89 -1.46 2.35
CA ARG A 74 5.42 -1.99 3.65
C ARG A 74 4.25 -2.96 3.47
N VAL A 75 3.32 -2.70 2.55
CA VAL A 75 2.20 -3.60 2.25
C VAL A 75 2.70 -4.89 1.61
N GLN A 76 3.66 -4.81 0.69
CA GLN A 76 4.25 -5.99 0.05
C GLN A 76 4.93 -6.90 1.09
N ILE A 77 5.78 -6.33 1.94
CA ILE A 77 6.49 -7.06 3.00
C ILE A 77 5.50 -7.66 4.01
N ASP A 78 4.52 -6.87 4.50
CA ASP A 78 3.48 -7.36 5.42
C ASP A 78 2.71 -8.53 4.81
N SER A 79 2.36 -8.43 3.53
CA SER A 79 1.61 -9.48 2.83
C SER A 79 2.42 -10.75 2.66
N GLN A 80 3.72 -10.65 2.36
CA GLN A 80 4.60 -11.81 2.25
C GLN A 80 4.83 -12.49 3.60
N LEU A 81 5.01 -11.71 4.68
CA LEU A 81 5.25 -12.24 6.04
C LEU A 81 4.04 -13.03 6.57
N HIS A 82 2.84 -12.57 6.28
CA HIS A 82 1.61 -13.14 6.83
C HIS A 82 0.87 -14.04 5.83
N LEU A 83 1.47 -14.35 4.68
CA LEU A 83 0.81 -15.07 3.60
C LEU A 83 0.19 -16.41 4.04
N ASN A 84 0.90 -17.14 4.92
CA ASN A 84 0.45 -18.43 5.43
C ASN A 84 -0.72 -18.34 6.42
N GLU A 85 -1.04 -17.14 6.93
CA GLU A 85 -2.17 -16.92 7.84
C GLU A 85 -3.49 -16.85 7.07
N ASP A 86 -3.47 -16.19 5.90
CA ASP A 86 -4.62 -15.99 5.02
C ASP A 86 -4.14 -15.71 3.59
N ILE A 87 -3.97 -16.79 2.85
CA ILE A 87 -3.38 -16.76 1.50
C ILE A 87 -4.19 -15.83 0.58
N GLU A 88 -5.52 -15.93 0.61
CA GLU A 88 -6.37 -15.14 -0.29
C GLU A 88 -6.25 -13.65 0.02
N LYS A 89 -6.40 -13.27 1.31
CA LYS A 89 -6.33 -11.88 1.74
C LYS A 89 -4.97 -11.25 1.42
N TYR A 90 -3.88 -11.93 1.79
CA TYR A 90 -2.55 -11.34 1.63
C TYR A 90 -2.06 -11.39 0.18
N HIS A 91 -2.45 -12.38 -0.64
CA HIS A 91 -2.20 -12.30 -2.09
C HIS A 91 -2.90 -11.10 -2.74
N LYS A 92 -4.17 -10.82 -2.39
CA LYS A 92 -4.89 -9.66 -2.93
C LYS A 92 -4.21 -8.34 -2.53
N ARG A 93 -3.80 -8.19 -1.27
CA ARG A 93 -3.06 -7.01 -0.78
C ARG A 93 -1.72 -6.84 -1.50
N LEU A 94 -0.96 -7.94 -1.65
CA LEU A 94 0.31 -7.94 -2.37
C LEU A 94 0.11 -7.47 -3.81
N PHE A 95 -0.83 -8.07 -4.54
CA PHE A 95 -1.16 -7.71 -5.91
C PHE A 95 -1.51 -6.22 -6.04
N VAL A 96 -2.40 -5.70 -5.19
CA VAL A 96 -2.79 -4.29 -5.22
C VAL A 96 -1.60 -3.37 -5.03
N SER A 97 -0.77 -3.63 -4.01
CA SER A 97 0.40 -2.79 -3.73
C SER A 97 1.42 -2.79 -4.87
N GLN A 98 1.62 -3.93 -5.54
CA GLN A 98 2.51 -4.06 -6.69
C GLN A 98 1.95 -3.35 -7.94
N VAL A 99 0.65 -3.48 -8.22
CA VAL A 99 0.03 -2.79 -9.35
C VAL A 99 0.11 -1.28 -9.18
N ILE A 100 -0.16 -0.78 -7.96
CA ILE A 100 -0.06 0.66 -7.66
C ILE A 100 1.38 1.14 -7.82
N GLU A 101 2.36 0.36 -7.35
CA GLU A 101 3.76 0.73 -7.50
C GLU A 101 4.15 0.79 -8.99
N LYS A 102 3.80 -0.23 -9.79
CA LYS A 102 4.03 -0.20 -11.24
C LYS A 102 3.30 0.95 -11.93
N LEU A 103 2.10 1.33 -11.47
CA LEU A 103 1.33 2.44 -12.06
C LEU A 103 1.99 3.81 -11.81
N ILE A 104 2.61 3.99 -10.64
CA ILE A 104 3.26 5.25 -10.23
C ILE A 104 4.70 5.32 -10.72
N TYR A 105 5.47 4.24 -10.54
CA TYR A 105 6.93 4.22 -10.74
C TYR A 105 7.40 3.44 -11.97
N GLY A 106 6.52 2.64 -12.60
CA GLY A 106 6.87 1.82 -13.76
C GLY A 106 7.45 0.44 -13.43
N GLU A 107 8.01 0.26 -12.23
CA GLU A 107 8.69 -0.97 -11.80
C GLU A 107 8.48 -1.25 -10.30
N LEU A 108 8.79 -2.47 -9.86
CA LEU A 108 8.77 -2.82 -8.42
C LEU A 108 10.16 -2.67 -7.81
N LEU A 109 10.25 -2.04 -6.65
CA LEU A 109 11.53 -1.82 -5.97
C LEU A 109 12.23 -3.14 -5.60
N LEU A 110 11.45 -4.17 -5.22
CA LEU A 110 12.00 -5.48 -4.83
C LEU A 110 12.32 -6.39 -6.04
N GLU A 111 11.83 -6.06 -7.24
CA GLU A 111 12.15 -6.81 -8.46
C GLU A 111 13.21 -6.11 -9.32
N ALA A 112 13.40 -4.80 -9.17
CA ALA A 112 14.33 -3.99 -9.95
C ALA A 112 15.81 -4.42 -9.86
N GLY A 113 16.17 -5.29 -8.90
CA GLY A 113 17.52 -5.86 -8.79
C GLY A 113 17.70 -7.24 -9.43
N LYS A 114 16.66 -7.83 -10.06
CA LYS A 114 16.77 -9.14 -10.71
C LYS A 114 17.17 -9.05 -12.18
N ASP A 115 16.81 -7.97 -12.85
CA ASP A 115 17.08 -7.81 -14.28
C ASP A 115 18.54 -7.37 -14.55
N GLU A 116 19.25 -6.82 -13.55
CA GLU A 116 20.68 -6.44 -13.70
C GLU A 116 21.64 -7.66 -13.63
N GLU A 117 21.17 -8.85 -13.23
CA GLU A 117 21.98 -10.07 -13.20
C GLU A 117 21.88 -10.91 -14.50
N GLU A 118 20.95 -10.60 -15.42
CA GLU A 118 20.77 -11.35 -16.67
C GLU A 118 21.55 -10.77 -17.88
N ASP A 119 22.13 -9.57 -17.76
CA ASP A 119 22.91 -8.92 -18.83
C ASP A 119 24.45 -9.13 -18.69
N GLU A 120 24.90 -9.95 -17.72
CA GLU A 120 26.32 -10.36 -17.55
C GLU A 120 26.63 -11.81 -18.00
N GLU A 121 25.77 -12.43 -18.83
CA GLU A 121 26.13 -13.67 -19.55
C GLU A 121 26.10 -13.45 -21.09
N ASP A 122 27.32 -13.44 -21.66
CA ASP A 122 27.77 -13.54 -23.07
C ASP A 122 28.24 -12.27 -23.81
#